data_AF-A0A2D7RG50-F1
#
_entry.id   AF-A0A2D7RG50-F1
#
_cell.length_a   1.000
_cell.length_b   1.000
_cell.length_c   1.000
_cell.angle_alpha   90.00
_cell.angle_beta   90.00
_cell.angle_gamma   90.00
#
_symmetry.space_group_name_H-M   'P 1'
#
loop_
_entity.id
_entity.type
_entity.pdbx_description
1 polymer ?
#
loop_
_entity_poly.entity_id
_entity_poly.type
_entity_poly.pdbx_seq_one_letter_code
_entity_poly.pdbx_strand_id
1 'polypeptide(L)'
;MSDLLKKPFGKRGKVHQVTPESAGWRYVGFSLYHLKAGDKAAEATGDREVILILVEGKAAITGAGQDWGLLGDRMNVFEKTPPHCLYLPNGTKWIAVAETDCVLAVCSAPGMGGHHARRIGPDGITLTERGKGTNTRHINNIVMENEDYADSLLVTEVF
;
A
#
# COMPACT_ATOMS: atom_id res chain seq x y z
N MET A 1 -23.19 14.64 -13.30
CA MET A 1 -21.93 14.81 -12.55
C MET A 1 -21.36 13.42 -12.31
N SER A 2 -20.09 13.18 -12.63
CA SER A 2 -19.43 11.91 -12.37
C SER A 2 -19.11 11.78 -10.87
N ASP A 3 -19.50 10.66 -10.23
CA ASP A 3 -19.27 10.39 -8.81
C ASP A 3 -17.86 9.83 -8.56
N LEU A 4 -16.85 10.66 -8.80
CA LEU A 4 -15.43 10.29 -8.71
C LEU A 4 -14.87 10.42 -7.28
N LEU A 5 -15.47 11.28 -6.46
CA LEU A 5 -15.02 11.53 -5.09
C LEU A 5 -15.59 10.47 -4.14
N LYS A 6 -14.73 9.61 -3.61
CA LYS A 6 -15.12 8.67 -2.55
C LYS A 6 -14.63 9.19 -1.20
N LYS A 7 -15.58 9.56 -0.33
CA LYS A 7 -15.30 9.95 1.06
C LYS A 7 -15.11 8.70 1.94
N PRO A 8 -14.35 8.80 3.04
CA PRO A 8 -14.22 7.68 3.97
C PRO A 8 -15.60 7.33 4.55
N PHE A 9 -15.89 6.04 4.69
CA PHE A 9 -17.13 5.53 5.27
C PHE A 9 -17.01 5.24 6.78
N GLY A 10 -15.83 5.47 7.36
CA GLY A 10 -15.54 5.23 8.77
C GLY A 10 -14.35 6.03 9.26
N LYS A 11 -14.00 5.86 10.54
CA LYS A 11 -12.85 6.53 11.20
C LYS A 11 -11.80 5.58 11.78
N ARG A 12 -12.10 4.28 11.84
CA ARG A 12 -11.25 3.20 12.37
C ARG A 12 -11.58 1.90 11.62
N GLY A 13 -10.62 0.99 11.51
CA GLY A 13 -10.72 -0.19 10.66
C GLY A 13 -10.55 0.18 9.18
N LYS A 14 -11.18 -0.56 8.27
CA LYS A 14 -11.21 -0.19 6.85
C LYS A 14 -12.08 1.06 6.71
N VAL A 15 -11.51 2.15 6.19
CA VAL A 15 -12.19 3.45 6.03
C VAL A 15 -12.39 3.85 4.58
N HIS A 16 -11.58 3.31 3.67
CA HIS A 16 -11.79 3.37 2.22
C HIS A 16 -11.75 1.97 1.62
N GLN A 17 -12.55 1.78 0.58
CA GLN A 17 -12.56 0.60 -0.26
C GLN A 17 -13.05 1.01 -1.65
N VAL A 18 -12.15 0.97 -2.61
CA VAL A 18 -12.40 1.18 -4.02
C VAL A 18 -12.06 -0.14 -4.71
N THR A 19 -13.07 -0.77 -5.29
CA THR A 19 -12.92 -1.98 -6.10
C THR A 19 -13.22 -1.68 -7.56
N PRO A 20 -12.77 -2.51 -8.51
CA PRO A 20 -13.14 -2.39 -9.91
C PRO A 20 -14.66 -2.26 -10.14
N GLU A 21 -15.45 -3.05 -9.42
CA GLU A 21 -16.91 -3.05 -9.50
C GLU A 21 -17.49 -1.71 -9.02
N SER A 22 -17.00 -1.18 -7.89
CA SER A 22 -17.47 0.10 -7.36
C SER A 22 -17.03 1.31 -8.18
N ALA A 23 -15.92 1.19 -8.91
CA ALA A 23 -15.34 2.27 -9.71
C ALA A 23 -15.74 2.22 -11.19
N GLY A 24 -16.31 1.10 -11.66
CA GLY A 24 -16.67 0.90 -13.06
C GLY A 24 -15.46 0.71 -14.00
N TRP A 25 -14.32 0.26 -13.47
CA TRP A 25 -13.12 -0.05 -14.26
C TRP A 25 -12.70 -1.51 -14.06
N ARG A 26 -11.52 -1.91 -14.58
CA ARG A 26 -11.11 -3.33 -14.62
C ARG A 26 -9.94 -3.73 -13.73
N TYR A 27 -9.07 -2.79 -13.35
CA TYR A 27 -7.78 -3.14 -12.75
C TYR A 27 -7.67 -2.73 -11.28
N VAL A 28 -7.65 -1.43 -11.00
CA VAL A 28 -7.18 -0.91 -9.72
C VAL A 28 -8.16 -1.22 -8.59
N GLY A 29 -7.64 -1.71 -7.47
CA GLY A 29 -8.35 -1.69 -6.21
C GLY A 29 -7.50 -0.99 -5.15
N PHE A 30 -8.15 -0.27 -4.26
CA PHE A 30 -7.49 0.49 -3.20
C PHE A 30 -8.32 0.43 -1.91
N SER A 31 -7.72 0.01 -0.81
CA SER A 31 -8.32 0.14 0.52
C SER A 31 -7.39 0.90 1.44
N LEU A 32 -7.97 1.59 2.43
CA LEU A 32 -7.22 2.28 3.47
C LEU A 32 -7.75 1.86 4.83
N TYR A 33 -6.83 1.52 5.72
CA TYR A 33 -7.11 1.16 7.09
C TYR A 33 -6.56 2.23 8.03
N HIS A 34 -7.39 2.65 8.98
CA HIS A 34 -6.97 3.43 10.14
C HIS A 34 -7.03 2.53 11.36
N LEU A 35 -5.86 2.18 11.90
CA LEU A 35 -5.73 1.22 12.99
C LEU A 35 -5.24 1.93 14.25
N LYS A 36 -5.80 1.55 15.40
CA LYS A 36 -5.22 1.87 16.71
C LYS A 36 -4.22 0.78 17.10
N ALA A 37 -3.29 1.10 17.99
CA ALA A 37 -2.40 0.08 18.57
C ALA A 37 -3.21 -1.12 19.08
N GLY A 38 -2.78 -2.33 18.70
CA GLY A 38 -3.46 -3.60 18.97
C GLY A 38 -4.55 -4.00 17.96
N ASP A 39 -4.99 -3.09 17.07
CA ASP A 39 -5.96 -3.44 16.03
C ASP A 39 -5.35 -4.41 15.01
N LYS A 40 -6.21 -5.25 14.45
CA LYS A 40 -5.86 -6.23 13.43
C LYS A 40 -6.62 -5.97 12.13
N ALA A 41 -5.89 -5.92 11.02
CA ALA A 41 -6.42 -6.01 9.67
C ALA A 41 -5.97 -7.32 9.03
N ALA A 42 -6.85 -7.98 8.27
CA ALA A 42 -6.51 -9.23 7.58
C ALA A 42 -7.41 -9.42 6.37
N GLU A 43 -6.84 -9.82 5.25
CA GLU A 43 -7.58 -10.16 4.02
C GLU A 43 -6.90 -11.33 3.27
N ALA A 44 -7.66 -11.94 2.37
CA ALA A 44 -7.11 -12.84 1.35
C ALA A 44 -6.89 -12.05 0.07
N THR A 45 -5.79 -12.33 -0.65
CA THR A 45 -5.48 -11.65 -1.91
C THR A 45 -6.31 -12.20 -3.07
N GLY A 46 -6.79 -13.45 -2.97
CA GLY A 46 -7.69 -14.04 -3.95
C GLY A 46 -7.00 -14.20 -5.31
N ASP A 47 -7.63 -13.70 -6.37
CA ASP A 47 -7.07 -13.63 -7.74
C ASP A 47 -6.24 -12.36 -7.97
N ARG A 48 -6.00 -11.55 -6.93
CA ARG A 48 -5.34 -10.25 -7.02
C ARG A 48 -3.97 -10.29 -6.37
N GLU A 49 -3.00 -9.60 -6.94
CA GLU A 49 -1.81 -9.20 -6.21
C GLU A 49 -2.10 -7.97 -5.35
N VAL A 50 -1.37 -7.83 -4.23
CA VAL A 50 -1.50 -6.67 -3.35
C VAL A 50 -0.14 -6.15 -2.92
N ILE A 51 -0.08 -4.85 -2.67
CA ILE A 51 1.02 -4.23 -1.94
C ILE A 51 0.45 -3.49 -0.73
N LEU A 52 0.95 -3.88 0.43
CA LEU A 52 0.70 -3.25 1.71
C LEU A 52 1.70 -2.11 1.88
N ILE A 53 1.23 -0.92 2.23
CA ILE A 53 2.09 0.26 2.44
C ILE A 53 1.77 0.83 3.81
N LEU A 54 2.77 0.86 4.70
CA LEU A 54 2.66 1.62 5.94
C LEU A 54 2.83 3.10 5.60
N VAL A 55 1.69 3.79 5.46
CA VAL A 55 1.65 5.21 5.16
C VAL A 55 2.15 6.00 6.36
N GLU A 56 1.71 5.63 7.57
CA GLU A 56 2.17 6.17 8.84
C GLU A 56 2.10 5.07 9.92
N GLY A 57 2.98 5.14 10.91
CA GLY A 57 2.99 4.23 12.06
C GLY A 57 3.65 2.89 11.77
N LYS A 58 3.46 1.94 12.70
CA LYS A 58 4.12 0.64 12.70
C LYS A 58 3.13 -0.51 12.84
N ALA A 59 3.37 -1.59 12.11
CA ALA A 59 2.57 -2.82 12.22
C ALA A 59 3.44 -4.07 12.02
N ALA A 60 3.19 -5.09 12.84
CA ALA A 60 3.72 -6.43 12.62
C ALA A 60 2.91 -7.11 11.51
N ILE A 61 3.57 -7.55 10.44
CA ILE A 61 2.88 -8.11 9.27
C ILE A 61 3.30 -9.56 9.03
N THR A 62 2.31 -10.42 8.83
CA THR A 62 2.50 -11.77 8.29
C THR A 62 1.76 -11.88 6.96
N GLY A 63 2.32 -12.60 6.00
CA GLY A 63 1.75 -12.72 4.67
C GLY A 63 2.44 -13.79 3.83
N ALA A 64 1.69 -14.45 2.95
CA ALA A 64 2.20 -15.55 2.12
C ALA A 64 2.89 -16.69 2.91
N GLY A 65 2.41 -16.96 4.13
CA GLY A 65 2.97 -17.99 5.01
C GLY A 65 4.26 -17.60 5.74
N GLN A 66 4.69 -16.35 5.62
CA GLN A 66 5.91 -15.82 6.22
C GLN A 66 5.61 -14.70 7.24
N ASP A 67 6.41 -14.64 8.31
CA ASP A 67 6.48 -13.49 9.20
C ASP A 67 7.45 -12.44 8.64
N TRP A 68 6.93 -11.23 8.42
CA TRP A 68 7.68 -10.08 7.93
C TRP A 68 8.02 -9.10 9.05
N GLY A 69 7.82 -9.46 10.31
CA GLY A 69 8.18 -8.65 11.46
C GLY A 69 7.49 -7.28 11.47
N LEU A 70 8.10 -6.35 12.20
CA LEU A 70 7.61 -4.99 12.32
C LEU A 70 8.02 -4.17 11.09
N LEU A 71 7.05 -3.59 10.40
CA LEU A 71 7.24 -2.66 9.29
C LEU A 71 6.72 -1.27 9.65
N GLY A 72 7.33 -0.25 9.05
CA GLY A 72 6.98 1.15 9.22
C GLY A 72 7.91 1.87 10.20
N ASP A 73 8.22 3.13 9.89
CA ASP A 73 9.09 3.99 10.71
C ASP A 73 8.62 5.44 10.80
N ARG A 74 8.05 5.99 9.72
CA ARG A 74 7.52 7.36 9.73
C ARG A 74 6.18 7.44 10.45
N MET A 75 6.05 8.39 11.37
CA MET A 75 4.80 8.64 12.09
C MET A 75 3.95 9.71 11.41
N ASN A 76 4.52 10.39 10.42
CA ASN A 76 3.88 11.44 9.65
C ASN A 76 4.39 11.41 8.20
N VAL A 77 3.50 11.46 7.21
CA VAL A 77 3.89 11.49 5.78
C VAL A 77 4.82 12.67 5.44
N PHE A 78 4.70 13.80 6.13
CA PHE A 78 5.53 15.00 5.88
C PHE A 78 6.97 14.85 6.36
N GLU A 79 7.35 13.75 7.01
CA GLU A 79 8.76 13.40 7.24
C GLU A 79 9.51 13.11 5.92
N LYS A 80 8.78 12.85 4.82
CA LYS A 80 9.32 12.59 3.47
C LYS A 80 10.35 11.46 3.41
N THR A 81 10.32 10.56 4.38
CA THR A 81 11.10 9.32 4.36
C THR A 81 10.34 8.26 3.55
N PRO A 82 11.05 7.40 2.80
CA PRO A 82 10.41 6.33 2.05
C PRO A 82 9.58 5.39 2.94
N PRO A 83 8.43 4.90 2.45
CA PRO A 83 7.58 4.00 3.21
C PRO A 83 8.15 2.58 3.23
N HIS A 84 7.74 1.81 4.24
CA HIS A 84 7.88 0.36 4.23
C HIS A 84 6.70 -0.24 3.46
N CYS A 85 6.99 -1.10 2.50
CA CYS A 85 5.98 -1.77 1.70
C CYS A 85 6.20 -3.29 1.67
N LEU A 86 5.12 -4.05 1.50
CA LEU A 86 5.15 -5.50 1.35
C LEU A 86 4.29 -5.91 0.16
N TYR A 87 4.94 -6.41 -0.89
CA TYR A 87 4.27 -7.06 -2.00
C TYR A 87 3.88 -8.50 -1.64
N LEU A 88 2.66 -8.90 -2.01
CA LEU A 88 2.11 -10.23 -1.82
C LEU A 88 1.40 -10.68 -3.08
N PRO A 89 1.69 -11.88 -3.60
CA PRO A 89 1.04 -12.40 -4.79
C PRO A 89 -0.42 -12.79 -4.52
N ASN A 90 -1.14 -13.03 -5.61
CA ASN A 90 -2.44 -13.69 -5.59
C ASN A 90 -2.36 -15.08 -4.92
N GLY A 91 -3.49 -15.55 -4.41
CA GLY A 91 -3.63 -16.84 -3.74
C GLY A 91 -3.06 -16.86 -2.31
N THR A 92 -2.76 -15.71 -1.72
CA THR A 92 -2.19 -15.61 -0.37
C THR A 92 -3.16 -14.95 0.61
N LYS A 93 -2.75 -14.91 1.88
CA LYS A 93 -3.44 -14.19 2.96
C LYS A 93 -2.42 -13.32 3.66
N TRP A 94 -2.90 -12.25 4.28
CA TRP A 94 -2.08 -11.40 5.13
C TRP A 94 -2.82 -10.97 6.38
N ILE A 95 -2.03 -10.63 7.39
CA ILE A 95 -2.47 -10.08 8.66
C ILE A 95 -1.49 -8.95 9.01
N ALA A 96 -2.02 -7.79 9.35
CA ALA A 96 -1.30 -6.68 9.96
C ALA A 96 -1.85 -6.45 11.38
N VAL A 97 -0.97 -6.46 12.37
CA VAL A 97 -1.28 -6.09 13.76
C VAL A 97 -0.57 -4.77 14.05
N ALA A 98 -1.36 -3.74 14.36
CA ALA A 98 -0.84 -2.41 14.61
C ALA A 98 -0.06 -2.37 15.93
N GLU A 99 1.21 -1.99 15.89
CA GLU A 99 2.04 -1.78 17.09
C GLU A 99 1.82 -0.36 17.64
N THR A 100 1.64 0.60 16.74
CA THR A 100 1.23 1.97 17.05
C THR A 100 -0.13 2.25 16.39
N ASP A 101 -0.70 3.42 16.64
CA ASP A 101 -1.67 3.97 15.69
C ASP A 101 -1.00 4.04 14.31
N CYS A 102 -1.66 3.49 13.28
CA CYS A 102 -1.08 3.41 11.95
C CYS A 102 -2.13 3.52 10.83
N VAL A 103 -1.65 3.96 9.68
CA VAL A 103 -2.42 4.07 8.44
C VAL A 103 -1.82 3.09 7.44
N LEU A 104 -2.61 2.07 7.09
CA LEU A 104 -2.20 1.00 6.18
C LEU A 104 -2.98 1.12 4.87
N ALA A 105 -2.28 1.39 3.78
CA ALA A 105 -2.85 1.33 2.44
C ALA A 105 -2.67 -0.07 1.84
N VAL A 106 -3.69 -0.52 1.11
CA VAL A 106 -3.69 -1.79 0.38
C VAL A 106 -4.02 -1.48 -1.07
N CYS A 107 -3.00 -1.46 -1.93
CA CYS A 107 -3.18 -1.33 -3.37
C CYS A 107 -3.28 -2.73 -3.97
N SER A 108 -4.18 -2.95 -4.91
CA SER A 108 -4.39 -4.25 -5.54
C SER A 108 -4.61 -4.15 -7.05
N ALA A 109 -4.22 -5.18 -7.77
CA ALA A 109 -4.47 -5.36 -9.20
C ALA A 109 -4.65 -6.85 -9.51
N PRO A 110 -5.14 -7.24 -10.69
CA PRO A 110 -5.16 -8.65 -11.09
C PRO A 110 -3.76 -9.27 -11.00
N GLY A 111 -3.64 -10.43 -10.34
CA GLY A 111 -2.39 -11.18 -10.25
C GLY A 111 -2.31 -12.25 -11.32
N MET A 112 -1.14 -12.45 -11.89
CA MET A 112 -0.81 -13.50 -12.86
C MET A 112 0.05 -14.61 -12.26
N GLY A 113 0.51 -14.44 -11.01
CA GLY A 113 1.30 -15.43 -10.28
C GLY A 113 2.78 -15.42 -10.66
N GLY A 114 3.29 -14.32 -11.23
CA GLY A 114 4.66 -14.21 -11.73
C GLY A 114 5.72 -13.93 -10.66
N HIS A 115 5.32 -13.52 -9.45
CA HIS A 115 6.25 -13.00 -8.45
C HIS A 115 6.07 -13.56 -7.04
N HIS A 116 7.18 -13.69 -6.31
CA HIS A 116 7.19 -14.03 -4.89
C HIS A 116 6.96 -12.80 -4.01
N ALA A 117 6.37 -13.03 -2.82
CA ALA A 117 6.22 -12.03 -1.78
C ALA A 117 7.59 -11.42 -1.40
N ARG A 118 7.63 -10.10 -1.17
CA ARG A 118 8.87 -9.37 -0.84
C ARG A 118 8.61 -8.06 -0.13
N ARG A 119 9.56 -7.65 0.71
CA ARG A 119 9.62 -6.27 1.21
C ARG A 119 10.13 -5.34 0.11
N ILE A 120 9.55 -4.15 0.04
CA ILE A 120 9.95 -3.09 -0.88
C ILE A 120 10.09 -1.82 -0.06
N GLY A 121 11.28 -1.23 -0.09
CA GLY A 121 11.60 -0.11 0.77
C GLY A 121 11.72 -0.47 2.26
N PRO A 122 12.13 0.50 3.09
CA PRO A 122 12.51 1.86 2.68
C PRO A 122 13.83 1.87 1.89
N ASP A 123 14.68 0.86 2.10
CA ASP A 123 15.93 0.68 1.35
C ASP A 123 15.66 0.50 -0.15
N GLY A 124 16.46 1.20 -0.97
CA GLY A 124 16.32 1.16 -2.43
C GLY A 124 15.32 2.17 -3.00
N ILE A 125 14.41 2.73 -2.19
CA ILE A 125 13.52 3.81 -2.65
C ILE A 125 14.26 5.15 -2.56
N THR A 126 14.44 5.80 -3.70
CA THR A 126 15.08 7.11 -3.79
C THR A 126 14.04 8.21 -3.98
N LEU A 127 14.11 9.25 -3.14
CA LEU A 127 13.30 10.46 -3.30
C LEU A 127 13.80 11.27 -4.49
N THR A 128 13.00 11.35 -5.55
CA THR A 128 13.36 12.04 -6.80
C THR A 128 12.63 13.37 -6.92
N GLU A 129 13.36 14.45 -7.22
CA GLU A 129 12.76 15.75 -7.52
C GLU A 129 12.31 15.81 -8.99
N ARG A 130 11.09 16.30 -9.23
CA ARG A 130 10.55 16.49 -10.59
C ARG A 130 9.84 17.83 -10.71
N GLY A 131 10.09 18.53 -11.81
CA GLY A 131 9.52 19.84 -12.10
C GLY A 131 10.44 21.00 -11.68
N LYS A 132 9.93 22.23 -11.74
CA LYS A 132 10.63 23.46 -11.33
C LYS A 132 9.63 24.47 -10.75
N GLY A 133 10.07 25.28 -9.79
CA GLY A 133 9.28 26.36 -9.20
C GLY A 133 8.02 25.84 -8.51
N THR A 134 6.85 26.41 -8.84
CA THR A 134 5.56 26.00 -8.27
C THR A 134 5.09 24.60 -8.68
N ASN A 135 5.80 23.93 -9.60
CA ASN A 135 5.52 22.56 -10.02
C ASN A 135 6.58 21.55 -9.53
N THR A 136 7.49 21.96 -8.63
CA THR A 136 8.46 21.06 -8.00
C THR A 136 7.73 20.10 -7.05
N ARG A 137 7.96 18.79 -7.25
CA ARG A 137 7.40 17.70 -6.45
C ARG A 137 8.50 16.70 -6.10
N HIS A 138 8.32 16.01 -4.98
CA HIS A 138 9.24 14.96 -4.54
C HIS A 138 8.54 13.61 -4.60
N ILE A 139 9.15 12.65 -5.26
CA ILE A 139 8.51 11.40 -5.66
C ILE A 139 9.27 10.23 -5.08
N ASN A 140 8.60 9.39 -4.31
CA ASN A 140 9.08 8.06 -3.97
C ASN A 140 8.45 7.06 -4.96
N ASN A 141 9.30 6.50 -5.82
CA ASN A 141 8.93 5.46 -6.77
C ASN A 141 8.99 4.11 -6.06
N ILE A 142 7.83 3.57 -5.68
CA ILE A 142 7.75 2.35 -4.85
C ILE A 142 7.77 1.10 -5.75
N VAL A 143 6.88 1.05 -6.74
CA VAL A 143 6.86 0.03 -7.79
C VAL A 143 6.60 0.74 -9.10
N MET A 144 7.56 0.67 -10.03
CA MET A 144 7.47 1.30 -11.34
C MET A 144 7.78 0.29 -12.44
N GLU A 145 7.47 0.64 -13.69
CA GLU A 145 7.54 -0.26 -14.85
C GLU A 145 8.92 -0.89 -15.12
N ASN A 146 9.99 -0.31 -14.56
CA ASN A 146 11.35 -0.80 -14.69
C ASN A 146 11.74 -1.84 -13.62
N GLU A 147 10.88 -2.08 -12.61
CA GLU A 147 11.11 -3.02 -11.51
C GLU A 147 10.28 -4.30 -11.71
N ASP A 148 10.93 -5.46 -11.69
CA ASP A 148 10.28 -6.77 -11.85
C ASP A 148 9.70 -7.30 -10.52
N TYR A 149 8.80 -6.51 -9.92
CA TYR A 149 8.28 -6.74 -8.57
C TYR A 149 6.82 -7.22 -8.54
N ALA A 150 6.03 -6.88 -9.55
CA ALA A 150 4.58 -7.08 -9.57
C ALA A 150 4.08 -7.32 -11.00
N ASP A 151 2.95 -8.01 -11.12
CA ASP A 151 2.33 -8.39 -12.38
C ASP A 151 1.67 -7.19 -13.08
N SER A 152 1.04 -6.29 -12.33
CA SER A 152 0.20 -5.17 -12.82
C SER A 152 0.35 -3.88 -12.00
N LEU A 153 0.75 -3.95 -10.73
CA LEU A 153 0.81 -2.81 -9.84
C LEU A 153 1.90 -1.80 -10.24
N LEU A 154 1.50 -0.52 -10.33
CA LEU A 154 2.38 0.63 -10.33
C LEU A 154 2.00 1.53 -9.16
N VAL A 155 2.98 1.88 -8.31
CA VAL A 155 2.76 2.59 -7.07
C VAL A 155 3.82 3.67 -6.87
N THR A 156 3.35 4.88 -6.63
CA THR A 156 4.19 6.02 -6.28
C THR A 156 3.48 6.89 -5.25
N GLU A 157 4.26 7.55 -4.41
CA GLU A 157 3.79 8.65 -3.56
C GLU A 157 4.50 9.95 -3.97
N VAL A 158 3.77 11.06 -3.84
CA VAL A 158 4.22 12.37 -4.31
C VAL A 158 3.93 13.41 -3.23
N PHE A 159 4.94 14.23 -2.94
CA PHE A 159 4.89 15.40 -2.06
C PHE A 159 4.97 16.70 -2.87
#